data_AF-A0A3B8I1D9-F1
#
_entry.id   AF-A0A3B8I1D9-F1
#
_cell.length_a   1.000
_cell.length_b   1.000
_cell.length_c   1.000
_cell.angle_alpha   90.00
_cell.angle_beta   90.00
_cell.angle_gamma   90.00
#
_symmetry.space_group_name_H-M   'P 1'
#
loop_
_entity.id
_entity.type
_entity.pdbx_description
1 polymer ?
#
loop_
_entity_poly.entity_id
_entity_poly.type
_entity_poly.pdbx_seq_one_letter_code
_entity_poly.pdbx_strand_id
1 'polypeptide(L)'
;MSKGVKSIKPLGFPWETQDPFIFCAYHRDIYPEGNEQLGPKASLAGRNIGQDFDPGQDWRMYHGSTVPGFPAHPHAGFETVTIVTEG
;
A
#
# COMPACT_ATOMS: atom_id res chain seq x y z
N MET A 1 2.90 -39.80 4.53
CA MET A 1 2.72 -38.47 5.14
C MET A 1 4.03 -37.70 4.98
N SER A 2 4.05 -36.66 4.15
CA SER A 2 5.26 -35.95 3.74
C SER A 2 5.95 -35.26 4.94
N LYS A 3 7.24 -35.55 5.15
CA LYS A 3 8.14 -34.92 6.14
C LYS A 3 8.53 -33.47 5.75
N GLY A 4 7.57 -32.64 5.31
CA GLY A 4 7.85 -31.37 4.64
C GLY A 4 7.65 -30.10 5.47
N VAL A 5 6.74 -30.11 6.45
CA VAL A 5 6.37 -28.90 7.21
C VAL A 5 6.88 -29.00 8.64
N LYS A 6 7.82 -28.14 9.03
CA LYS A 6 8.43 -28.12 10.38
C LYS A 6 7.56 -27.40 11.42
N SER A 7 6.85 -26.34 11.02
CA SER A 7 5.99 -25.54 11.90
C SER A 7 5.03 -24.67 11.08
N ILE A 8 3.85 -24.37 11.64
CA ILE A 8 2.86 -23.43 11.08
C ILE A 8 2.54 -22.42 12.18
N LYS A 9 2.51 -21.12 11.83
CA LYS A 9 2.11 -20.04 12.75
C LYS A 9 1.04 -19.17 12.09
N PRO A 10 0.07 -18.63 12.85
CA PRO A 10 -0.82 -17.59 12.35
C PRO A 10 -0.03 -16.35 11.90
N LEU A 11 -0.49 -15.68 10.84
CA LEU A 11 0.07 -14.39 10.45
C LEU A 11 -0.30 -13.31 11.48
N GLY A 12 0.71 -12.57 11.97
CA GLY A 12 0.55 -11.41 12.86
C GLY A 12 0.87 -10.10 12.15
N PHE A 13 1.10 -9.02 12.89
CA PHE A 13 1.82 -7.84 12.39
C PHE A 13 2.77 -7.35 13.49
N PRO A 14 4.10 -7.37 13.28
CA PRO A 14 4.81 -7.74 12.05
C PRO A 14 4.76 -9.25 11.75
N TRP A 15 5.07 -9.65 10.51
CA TRP A 15 5.12 -11.05 10.09
C TRP A 15 6.39 -11.75 10.62
N GLU A 16 6.23 -12.91 11.25
CA GLU A 16 7.35 -13.79 11.60
C GLU A 16 7.75 -14.64 10.38
N THR A 17 8.75 -14.19 9.64
CA THR A 17 9.24 -14.85 8.42
C THR A 17 10.76 -15.03 8.48
N GLN A 18 11.27 -16.02 7.75
CA GLN A 18 12.72 -16.23 7.57
C GLN A 18 13.20 -15.47 6.34
N ASP A 19 14.39 -14.89 6.42
CA ASP A 19 15.03 -14.27 5.26
C ASP A 19 15.59 -15.34 4.29
N PRO A 20 15.54 -15.10 2.97
CA PRO A 20 14.85 -14.00 2.30
C PRO A 20 13.34 -14.27 2.18
N PHE A 21 12.53 -13.22 2.27
CA PHE A 21 11.10 -13.28 1.97
C PHE A 21 10.67 -12.14 1.06
N ILE A 22 9.51 -12.33 0.41
CA ILE A 22 8.87 -11.32 -0.42
C ILE A 22 7.58 -10.88 0.26
N PHE A 23 7.48 -9.58 0.51
CA PHE A 23 6.21 -8.92 0.83
C PHE A 23 5.68 -8.24 -0.43
N CYS A 24 4.39 -8.44 -0.73
CA CYS A 24 3.73 -7.84 -1.88
C CYS A 24 2.53 -7.03 -1.42
N ALA A 25 2.50 -5.74 -1.79
CA ALA A 25 1.32 -4.90 -1.70
C ALA A 25 0.79 -4.64 -3.11
N TYR A 26 -0.52 -4.74 -3.28
CA TYR A 26 -1.20 -4.42 -4.53
C TYR A 26 -2.11 -3.21 -4.32
N HIS A 27 -1.93 -2.20 -5.15
CA HIS A 27 -2.73 -0.99 -5.15
C HIS A 27 -3.50 -0.93 -6.47
N ARG A 28 -4.82 -0.81 -6.39
CA ARG A 28 -5.69 -0.66 -7.55
C ARG A 28 -6.63 0.51 -7.32
N ASP A 29 -6.18 1.69 -7.68
CA ASP A 29 -6.89 2.94 -7.50
C ASP A 29 -7.43 3.45 -8.82
N ILE A 30 -8.75 3.66 -8.89
CA ILE A 30 -9.41 4.33 -10.02
C ILE A 30 -9.42 5.83 -9.70
N TYR A 31 -8.26 6.48 -9.84
CA TYR A 31 -8.12 7.89 -9.51
C TYR A 31 -9.00 8.78 -10.39
N PRO A 32 -9.61 9.85 -9.82
CA PRO A 32 -10.29 10.88 -10.60
C PRO A 32 -9.27 11.76 -11.34
N GLU A 33 -9.76 12.69 -12.16
CA GLU A 33 -8.94 13.74 -12.80
C GLU A 33 -8.07 14.46 -11.75
N GLY A 34 -6.83 14.80 -12.09
CA GLY A 34 -5.95 15.61 -11.23
C GLY A 34 -6.31 17.11 -11.24
N ASN A 35 -5.94 17.83 -10.20
CA ASN A 35 -6.03 19.29 -10.12
C ASN A 35 -4.64 19.96 -10.24
N GLU A 36 -4.60 21.29 -10.24
CA GLU A 36 -3.36 22.08 -10.36
C GLU A 36 -2.37 21.88 -9.20
N GLN A 37 -2.82 21.31 -8.08
CA GLN A 37 -2.01 21.01 -6.90
C GLN A 37 -1.55 19.53 -6.89
N LEU A 38 -1.68 18.82 -8.02
CA LEU A 38 -1.35 17.39 -8.17
C LEU A 38 -2.20 16.47 -7.28
N GLY A 39 -3.31 16.98 -6.76
CA GLY A 39 -4.28 16.22 -5.98
C GLY A 39 -5.48 15.76 -6.83
N PRO A 40 -6.35 14.93 -6.26
CA PRO A 40 -7.58 14.52 -6.93
C PRO A 40 -8.55 15.71 -7.06
N LYS A 41 -9.14 15.89 -8.24
CA LYS A 41 -10.26 16.81 -8.49
C LYS A 41 -11.58 16.18 -8.03
N ALA A 42 -11.61 15.79 -6.76
CA ALA A 42 -12.75 15.16 -6.10
C ALA A 42 -12.80 15.61 -4.63
N SER A 43 -13.99 15.49 -4.01
CA SER A 43 -14.14 15.83 -2.60
C SER A 43 -13.39 14.83 -1.70
N LEU A 44 -12.67 15.36 -0.71
CA LEU A 44 -12.05 14.58 0.37
C LEU A 44 -12.89 14.59 1.66
N ALA A 45 -14.12 15.13 1.61
CA ALA A 45 -14.96 15.22 2.80
C ALA A 45 -15.27 13.82 3.37
N GLY A 46 -15.04 13.66 4.68
CA GLY A 46 -15.24 12.39 5.39
C GLY A 46 -14.13 11.36 5.21
N ARG A 47 -13.06 11.68 4.46
CA ARG A 47 -11.90 10.81 4.29
C ARG A 47 -10.96 10.94 5.49
N ASN A 48 -10.31 9.85 5.86
CA ASN A 48 -9.33 9.83 6.95
C ASN A 48 -7.93 10.24 6.45
N ILE A 49 -7.76 11.52 6.09
CA ILE A 49 -6.55 12.02 5.41
C ILE A 49 -5.27 11.75 6.22
N GLY A 50 -4.23 11.26 5.53
CA GLY A 50 -2.98 10.78 6.13
C GLY A 50 -3.01 9.32 6.60
N GLN A 51 -4.19 8.71 6.68
CA GLN A 51 -4.43 7.30 7.00
C GLN A 51 -5.64 6.77 6.21
N ASP A 52 -5.72 7.13 4.93
CA ASP A 52 -6.87 6.85 4.08
C ASP A 52 -6.66 5.52 3.33
N PHE A 53 -6.99 4.43 4.02
CA PHE A 53 -6.80 3.05 3.56
C PHE A 53 -8.12 2.28 3.38
N ASP A 54 -9.26 2.99 3.33
CA ASP A 54 -10.58 2.36 3.22
C ASP A 54 -10.70 1.55 1.91
N PRO A 55 -10.80 0.20 1.99
CA PRO A 55 -10.91 -0.65 0.80
C PRO A 55 -12.27 -0.52 0.10
N GLY A 56 -13.25 0.15 0.73
CA GLY A 56 -14.54 0.46 0.13
C GLY A 56 -14.53 1.66 -0.83
N GLN A 57 -13.43 2.42 -0.91
CA GLN A 57 -13.29 3.54 -1.84
C GLN A 57 -12.68 3.06 -3.17
N ASP A 58 -13.11 3.65 -4.29
CA ASP A 58 -12.54 3.37 -5.62
C ASP A 58 -11.06 3.74 -5.73
N TRP A 59 -10.63 4.72 -4.93
CA TRP A 59 -9.25 5.21 -4.84
C TRP A 59 -8.95 5.73 -3.45
N ARG A 60 -7.67 5.75 -3.05
CA ARG A 60 -7.19 6.11 -1.71
C ARG A 60 -6.18 7.24 -1.73
N MET A 61 -6.16 8.05 -0.68
CA MET A 61 -5.08 9.01 -0.43
C MET A 61 -3.87 8.36 0.23
N TYR A 62 -4.03 7.17 0.84
CA TYR A 62 -2.99 6.50 1.63
C TYR A 62 -2.46 7.41 2.74
N HIS A 63 -1.17 7.73 2.72
CA HIS A 63 -0.53 8.67 3.64
C HIS A 63 -0.49 10.12 3.10
N GLY A 64 -0.99 10.33 1.89
CA GLY A 64 -1.08 11.64 1.24
C GLY A 64 -2.08 12.58 1.91
N SER A 65 -1.75 13.87 1.89
CA SER A 65 -2.63 14.96 2.32
C SER A 65 -3.15 15.80 1.16
N THR A 66 -2.26 16.22 0.26
CA THR A 66 -2.60 16.93 -0.98
C THR A 66 -2.49 16.00 -2.19
N VAL A 67 -1.35 15.32 -2.31
CA VAL A 67 -1.06 14.35 -3.37
C VAL A 67 -1.27 12.94 -2.80
N PRO A 68 -2.04 12.05 -3.47
CA PRO A 68 -2.21 10.68 -3.01
C PRO A 68 -0.89 9.90 -2.94
N GLY A 69 -0.86 8.87 -2.10
CA GLY A 69 0.22 7.88 -2.08
C GLY A 69 1.09 7.97 -0.83
N PHE A 70 2.39 7.82 -1.03
CA PHE A 70 3.36 7.61 0.04
C PHE A 70 4.36 8.78 0.07
N PRO A 71 4.17 9.78 0.96
CA PRO A 71 5.14 10.84 1.22
C PRO A 71 6.50 10.28 1.64
N ALA A 72 7.48 11.14 1.93
CA ALA A 72 8.82 10.71 2.32
C ALA A 72 8.81 9.62 3.41
N HIS A 73 9.30 8.42 3.06
CA HIS A 73 9.39 7.26 3.94
C HIS A 73 10.67 6.46 3.62
N PRO A 74 11.62 6.34 4.56
CA PRO A 74 12.92 5.73 4.29
C PRO A 74 12.87 4.20 4.27
N HIS A 75 13.74 3.59 3.46
CA HIS A 75 13.98 2.14 3.39
C HIS A 75 15.46 1.84 3.61
N ALA A 76 15.79 0.74 4.31
CA ALA A 76 17.17 0.31 4.54
C ALA A 76 17.25 -1.22 4.65
N GLY A 77 18.24 -1.82 3.99
CA GLY A 77 18.56 -3.26 4.12
C GLY A 77 17.77 -4.22 3.22
N PHE A 78 17.01 -3.72 2.25
CA PHE A 78 16.26 -4.53 1.28
C PHE A 78 16.03 -3.78 -0.04
N GLU A 79 15.46 -4.47 -1.02
CA GLU A 79 15.12 -3.93 -2.34
C GLU A 79 13.61 -3.70 -2.48
N THR A 80 13.23 -2.64 -3.20
CA THR A 80 11.85 -2.37 -3.59
C THR A 80 11.71 -2.44 -5.10
N VAL A 81 10.74 -3.21 -5.57
CA VAL A 81 10.43 -3.35 -7.00
C VAL A 81 9.00 -2.90 -7.23
N THR A 82 8.82 -1.83 -8.01
CA THR A 82 7.51 -1.30 -8.39
C THR A 82 7.18 -1.73 -9.82
N ILE A 83 6.03 -2.34 -10.02
CA ILE A 83 5.51 -2.72 -11.34
C ILE A 83 4.20 -1.98 -11.57
N VAL A 84 4.15 -1.15 -12.61
CA VAL A 84 2.93 -0.46 -13.05
C VAL A 84 2.40 -1.16 -14.29
N THR A 85 1.25 -1.80 -14.17
CA THR A 85 0.61 -2.51 -15.29
C THR A 85 -0.35 -1.63 -16.09
N GLU A 86 -0.91 -0.61 -15.45
CA GLU A 86 -1.86 0.37 -16.01
C GLU A 86 -1.51 1.74 -15.41
N GLY A 87 -1.46 2.80 -16.24
CA GLY A 87 -1.09 4.16 -15.83
C GLY A 87 -1.35 5.21 -16.89
#